data_AF-A0A379TXS6-F1
#
_entry.id   AF-A0A379TXS6-F1
#
_cell.length_a   1.000
_cell.length_b   1.000
_cell.length_c   1.000
_cell.angle_alpha   90.00
_cell.angle_beta   90.00
_cell.angle_gamma   90.00
#
_symmetry.space_group_name_H-M   'P 1'
#
loop_
_entity.id
_entity.type
_entity.pdbx_description
1 polymer ?
#
loop_
_entity_poly.entity_id
_entity_poly.type
_entity_poly.pdbx_seq_one_letter_code
_entity_poly.pdbx_strand_id
1 'polypeptide(L)'
;MVEVFLNRGYKVVSGGTENHLFLLDLVDKNLTGKEADAALGRANITVNKNSVPNDRRARLSPPVFVSVLRQSLVAALKKQK
;
A
#
# COMPACT_ATOMS: atom_id res chain seq x y z
N MET A 1 4.44 5.26 12.24
CA MET A 1 3.62 5.18 11.00
C MET A 1 2.77 3.92 10.98
N VAL A 2 3.36 2.72 11.06
CA VAL A 2 2.62 1.45 11.07
C VAL A 2 1.55 1.38 12.16
N GLU A 3 1.84 1.82 13.39
CA GLU A 3 0.87 1.88 14.50
C GLU A 3 -0.43 2.60 14.14
N VAL A 4 -0.37 3.68 13.36
CA VAL A 4 -1.56 4.42 12.93
C VAL A 4 -2.45 3.55 12.04
N PHE A 5 -1.86 2.74 11.17
CA PHE A 5 -2.62 1.81 10.31
C PHE A 5 -3.20 0.64 11.11
N LEU A 6 -2.43 0.07 12.05
CA LEU A 6 -2.90 -0.99 12.94
C LEU A 6 -4.08 -0.52 13.79
N ASN A 7 -3.98 0.65 14.41
CA ASN A 7 -5.05 1.25 15.22
C ASN A 7 -6.30 1.59 14.39
N ARG A 8 -6.15 1.80 13.08
CA ARG A 8 -7.26 2.03 12.13
C ARG A 8 -7.83 0.73 11.55
N GLY A 9 -7.39 -0.43 12.03
CA GLY A 9 -7.89 -1.73 11.58
C GLY A 9 -7.44 -2.09 10.17
N TYR A 10 -6.26 -1.62 9.75
CA TYR A 10 -5.55 -2.13 8.59
C TYR A 10 -4.52 -3.16 9.02
N LYS A 11 -4.37 -4.21 8.23
CA LYS A 11 -3.40 -5.26 8.47
C LYS A 11 -2.09 -4.96 7.75
N VAL A 12 -1.00 -5.07 8.48
CA VAL A 12 0.36 -4.98 7.93
C VAL A 12 0.90 -6.40 7.80
N VAL A 13 1.46 -6.78 6.64
CA VAL A 13 1.85 -8.18 6.35
C VAL A 13 2.72 -8.78 7.45
N SER A 14 3.73 -8.05 7.87
CA SER A 14 4.70 -8.41 8.91
C SER A 14 4.26 -8.03 10.32
N GLY A 15 3.09 -7.39 10.49
CA GLY A 15 2.66 -6.78 11.76
C GLY A 15 3.44 -5.53 12.18
N GLY A 16 4.52 -5.19 11.47
CA GLY A 16 5.45 -4.11 11.82
C GLY A 16 6.35 -3.71 10.65
N THR A 17 7.33 -2.84 10.91
CA THR A 17 8.45 -2.61 9.99
C THR A 17 9.70 -2.23 10.76
N GLU A 18 10.84 -2.69 10.28
CA GLU A 18 12.17 -2.34 10.79
C GLU A 18 12.92 -1.40 9.83
N ASN A 19 12.31 -1.05 8.70
CA ASN A 19 12.93 -0.22 7.68
C ASN A 19 11.96 0.88 7.18
N HIS A 20 12.28 1.42 6.01
CA HIS A 20 11.61 2.59 5.44
C HIS A 20 10.31 2.26 4.68
N LEU A 21 9.89 1.00 4.61
CA LEU A 21 8.68 0.57 3.91
C LEU A 21 7.91 -0.51 4.66
N PHE A 22 6.63 -0.67 4.36
CA PHE A 22 5.80 -1.76 4.86
C PHE A 22 4.68 -2.05 3.86
N LEU A 23 4.09 -3.24 3.94
CA LEU A 23 3.03 -3.71 3.06
C LEU A 23 1.69 -3.74 3.80
N LEU A 24 0.66 -3.11 3.22
CA LEU A 24 -0.72 -3.15 3.72
C LEU A 24 -1.56 -4.21 3.00
N ASP A 25 -2.17 -5.10 3.77
CA ASP A 25 -3.16 -6.06 3.29
C ASP A 25 -4.50 -5.37 3.05
N LEU A 26 -4.94 -5.41 1.80
CA LEU A 26 -6.22 -4.83 1.37
C LEU A 26 -7.26 -5.92 1.05
N VAL A 27 -6.92 -7.20 1.18
CA VAL A 27 -7.81 -8.32 0.86
C VAL A 27 -9.10 -8.25 1.68
N ASP A 28 -8.98 -8.00 2.98
CA ASP A 28 -10.11 -7.88 3.92
C ASP A 28 -10.93 -6.60 3.70
N LYS A 29 -10.42 -5.65 2.92
CA LYS A 29 -11.13 -4.42 2.54
C LYS A 29 -11.85 -4.55 1.19
N ASN A 30 -11.80 -5.72 0.54
CA ASN A 30 -12.35 -5.95 -0.80
C ASN A 30 -11.86 -4.93 -1.85
N LEU A 31 -10.64 -4.41 -1.68
CA LEU A 31 -10.01 -3.50 -2.62
C LEU A 31 -8.90 -4.23 -3.37
N THR A 32 -8.87 -4.06 -4.69
CA THR A 32 -7.69 -4.37 -5.48
C THR A 32 -6.66 -3.25 -5.31
N GLY A 33 -5.37 -3.54 -5.46
CA GLY A 33 -4.38 -2.46 -5.41
C GLY A 33 -4.44 -1.52 -6.61
N LYS A 34 -5.10 -1.89 -7.72
CA LYS A 34 -5.41 -0.95 -8.81
C LYS A 34 -6.41 0.12 -8.36
N GLU A 35 -7.45 -0.28 -7.63
CA GLU A 35 -8.44 0.66 -7.07
C GLU A 35 -7.81 1.53 -5.98
N ALA A 36 -6.98 0.94 -5.12
CA ALA A 36 -6.26 1.67 -4.09
C ALA A 36 -5.28 2.71 -4.69
N ASP A 37 -4.50 2.31 -5.69
CA ASP A 37 -3.58 3.19 -6.42
C ASP A 37 -4.33 4.34 -7.12
N ALA A 38 -5.45 4.05 -7.78
CA ALA A 38 -6.28 5.09 -8.40
C ALA A 38 -6.89 6.05 -7.36
N ALA A 39 -7.36 5.54 -6.21
CA ALA A 39 -7.93 6.36 -5.15
C ALA A 39 -6.88 7.26 -4.49
N LEU A 40 -5.72 6.71 -4.17
CA LEU A 40 -4.59 7.45 -3.60
C LEU A 40 -4.02 8.47 -4.61
N GLY A 41 -3.97 8.10 -5.89
CA GLY A 41 -3.60 8.99 -6.98
C GLY A 41 -4.49 10.23 -7.09
N ARG A 42 -5.81 10.09 -6.90
CA ARG A 42 -6.75 11.24 -6.83
C ARG A 42 -6.47 12.16 -5.64
N ALA A 43 -5.87 11.64 -4.58
CA ALA A 43 -5.43 12.39 -3.42
C ALA A 43 -3.96 12.86 -3.52
N ASN A 44 -3.31 12.73 -4.69
CA ASN A 44 -1.90 13.02 -4.92
C ASN A 44 -0.92 12.19 -4.05
N ILE A 45 -1.35 11.03 -3.57
CA ILE A 45 -0.53 10.09 -2.82
C ILE A 45 0.00 9.04 -3.79
N THR A 46 1.32 9.02 -4.01
CA THR A 46 1.96 8.00 -4.86
C THR A 46 2.36 6.81 -4.02
N VAL A 47 2.00 5.62 -4.49
CA VAL A 47 2.34 4.36 -3.84
C VAL A 47 2.81 3.32 -4.86
N ASN A 48 3.44 2.25 -4.40
CA ASN A 48 3.80 1.13 -5.25
C ASN A 48 2.96 -0.12 -4.91
N LYS A 49 2.67 -0.88 -5.96
CA LYS A 49 1.82 -2.07 -5.96
C LYS A 49 2.70 -3.31 -5.92
N ASN A 50 2.54 -4.18 -4.92
CA ASN A 50 3.33 -5.43 -4.81
C ASN A 50 2.43 -6.66 -4.69
N SER A 51 2.80 -7.73 -5.40
CA SER A 51 2.21 -9.06 -5.24
C SER A 51 2.82 -9.78 -4.03
N VAL A 52 2.05 -10.64 -3.35
CA VAL A 52 2.55 -11.48 -2.24
C VAL A 52 2.44 -12.98 -2.56
N PRO A 53 3.26 -13.83 -1.89
CA PRO A 53 3.14 -15.28 -1.99
C PRO A 53 1.78 -15.80 -1.46
N ASN A 54 1.27 -16.88 -2.03
CA ASN A 54 0.04 -17.59 -1.63
C ASN A 54 -1.29 -16.86 -1.86
N ASP A 55 -1.32 -15.96 -2.84
CA ASP A 55 -2.53 -15.23 -3.16
C ASP A 55 -3.55 -16.03 -3.99
N ARG A 56 -4.71 -16.35 -3.39
CA ARG A 56 -5.78 -17.11 -4.05
C ARG A 56 -6.57 -16.30 -5.09
N ARG A 57 -6.49 -14.97 -5.11
CA ARG A 57 -7.20 -14.12 -6.09
C ARG A 57 -6.41 -13.89 -7.38
N ALA A 58 -5.18 -14.44 -7.48
CA ALA A 58 -4.29 -14.32 -8.63
C ALA A 58 -4.91 -14.66 -10.00
N ARG A 59 -6.04 -15.39 -10.04
CA ARG A 59 -6.72 -15.77 -11.28
C ARG A 59 -7.65 -14.69 -11.87
N LEU A 60 -8.08 -13.68 -11.09
CA LEU A 60 -9.05 -12.67 -11.53
C LEU A 60 -8.63 -11.21 -11.26
N SER A 61 -7.74 -10.96 -10.30
CA SER A 61 -7.06 -9.68 -10.07
C SER A 61 -6.01 -9.90 -8.99
N PRO A 62 -4.71 -9.58 -9.20
CA PRO A 62 -3.71 -9.76 -8.16
C PRO A 62 -4.06 -8.87 -6.97
N PRO A 63 -4.10 -9.40 -5.75
CA PRO A 63 -4.12 -8.56 -4.56
C PRO A 63 -2.75 -7.96 -4.42
N VAL A 64 -2.85 -6.67 -4.22
CA VAL A 64 -1.73 -5.80 -4.42
C VAL A 64 -1.66 -5.01 -3.14
N PHE A 65 -0.61 -5.31 -2.41
CA PHE A 65 -0.27 -4.59 -1.21
C PHE A 65 0.28 -3.26 -1.64
N VAL A 66 -0.19 -2.22 -0.99
CA VAL A 66 0.32 -0.88 -1.20
C VAL A 66 1.55 -0.74 -0.32
N SER A 67 2.75 -0.67 -0.91
CA SER A 67 3.93 -0.34 -0.11
C SER A 67 3.93 1.15 0.17
N VAL A 68 3.76 1.49 1.45
CA VAL A 68 3.93 2.87 1.91
C VAL A 68 5.43 3.03 2.17
N LEU A 69 6.14 3.55 1.18
CA LEU A 69 7.42 4.20 1.45
C LEU A 69 7.14 5.31 2.47
N ARG A 70 7.91 5.38 3.55
CA ARG A 70 8.01 6.59 4.36
C ARG A 70 8.63 7.66 3.46
N GLN A 71 7.83 8.25 2.56
CA GLN A 71 8.24 9.38 1.75
C GLN A 71 8.42 10.55 2.71
N SER A 72 9.61 10.66 3.28
CA SER A 72 10.22 11.95 3.53
C SER A 72 10.29 12.68 2.18
N LEU A 73 9.23 13.41 1.84
CA LEU A 73 9.20 14.64 1.02
C LEU A 73 9.79 14.64 -0.42
N VAL A 74 10.57 13.64 -0.85
CA VAL A 74 11.41 13.73 -2.06
C VAL A 74 10.65 13.41 -3.35
N ALA A 75 9.54 12.65 -3.30
CA ALA A 75 8.76 12.36 -4.51
C ALA A 75 7.73 13.44 -4.86
N ALA A 76 7.25 14.22 -3.89
CA ALA A 76 6.35 15.35 -4.13
C ALA A 76 7.03 16.47 -4.94
N LEU A 77 8.35 16.61 -4.81
CA LEU A 77 9.14 17.63 -5.52
C LEU A 77 9.47 17.27 -6.98
N LYS A 78 9.34 16.01 -7.39
CA LYS A 78 9.68 15.58 -8.77
C LYS A 78 8.49 15.57 -9.74
N LYS A 79 7.25 15.73 -9.26
CA LYS A 79 6.05 15.84 -10.12
C LYS A 79 5.54 17.28 -10.28
N GLN A 80 6.25 18.28 -9.74
CA GLN A 80 5.96 19.71 -9.93
C GLN A 80 6.96 20.42 -10.86
N LYS A 81 7.66 19.68 -11.73
CA LYS A 81 8.42 20.24 -12.85
C LYS A 81 7.91 19.65 -14.15
#